data_AF-A0A258E0M3-F1
#
_entry.id   AF-A0A258E0M3-F1
#
_cell.length_a   1.000
_cell.length_b   1.000
_cell.length_c   1.000
_cell.angle_alpha   90.00
_cell.angle_beta   90.00
_cell.angle_gamma   90.00
#
_symmetry.space_group_name_H-M   'P 1'
#
loop_
_entity.id
_entity.type
_entity.pdbx_description
1 polymer ?
#
loop_
_entity_poly.entity_id
_entity_poly.type
_entity_poly.pdbx_seq_one_letter_code
_entity_poly.pdbx_strand_id
1 'polypeptide(L)'
;MTPQPTLEIQNVVKSFGATRVVDGLSFDVQAGECVAVLGPSGCGKTTTLRMLAGFEQPDTGAIVMQGRDVVRLKPYERNVGLVFQDYALFPHMSVAENIDYGMRRRGMGRAEAAARRAELMDLVRLQGLEQRRPAQLSGGQQQRVAIARALAPRPSLLLLDEPLSNLDTRLRLQLRQSLRSILSAAGATTLIVTHDQEEAMAMADRIVVLDKGRVQQFATPAEVYGLPANRFVAEFMGPCLFLPVAREAQRGTGAFWTRRPDGSRLQALAPPNRLLPTHGLGIVIRPEHLVLHPPEGGAAPEINRLAARLLARDFLGAAEELTLRLETGEEVVVRAPAGGVGAALEIGAPVALAVDPAHCLLVPEDMA
;
A
#
# COMPACT_ATOMS: atom_id res chain seq x y z
N MET A 1 24.99 17.75 0.70
CA MET A 1 24.02 17.89 -0.42
C MET A 1 23.03 16.76 -0.26
N THR A 2 21.74 17.05 -0.09
CA THR A 2 20.69 16.03 -0.06
C THR A 2 20.72 15.29 -1.40
N PRO A 3 20.74 13.95 -1.43
CA PRO A 3 20.73 13.22 -2.69
C PRO A 3 19.48 13.61 -3.49
N GLN A 4 19.65 13.85 -4.79
CA GLN A 4 18.55 14.20 -5.67
C GLN A 4 17.70 12.94 -5.93
N PRO A 5 16.36 13.03 -5.82
CA PRO A 5 15.48 11.89 -6.10
C PRO A 5 15.56 11.46 -7.57
N THR A 6 15.29 10.18 -7.80
CA THR A 6 15.23 9.61 -9.16
C THR A 6 13.98 10.10 -9.89
N LEU A 7 12.87 10.28 -9.17
CA LEU A 7 11.59 10.78 -9.70
C LEU A 7 11.08 11.89 -8.78
N GLU A 8 10.61 12.98 -9.38
CA GLU A 8 9.77 13.98 -8.73
C GLU A 8 8.53 14.22 -9.59
N ILE A 9 7.37 14.16 -8.95
CA ILE A 9 6.10 14.57 -9.51
C ILE A 9 5.71 15.87 -8.82
N GLN A 10 5.44 16.92 -9.59
CA GLN A 10 5.18 18.26 -9.06
C GLN A 10 3.85 18.80 -9.58
N ASN A 11 2.85 18.84 -8.71
CA ASN A 11 1.52 19.40 -8.94
C ASN A 11 0.87 18.90 -10.24
N VAL A 12 1.02 17.62 -10.54
CA VAL A 12 0.52 17.04 -11.78
C VAL A 12 -1.01 16.97 -11.75
N VAL A 13 -1.64 17.45 -12.82
CA VAL A 13 -3.09 17.37 -13.03
C VAL A 13 -3.36 16.62 -14.32
N LYS A 14 -4.38 15.75 -14.31
CA LYS A 14 -4.90 15.11 -15.51
C LYS A 14 -6.41 14.99 -15.47
N SER A 15 -7.04 15.42 -16.56
CA SER A 15 -8.48 15.36 -16.80
C SER A 15 -8.79 14.62 -18.09
N PHE A 16 -9.94 13.94 -18.11
CA PHE A 16 -10.54 13.38 -19.31
C PHE A 16 -11.95 13.97 -19.46
N GLY A 17 -12.10 14.88 -20.42
CA GLY A 17 -13.32 15.71 -20.51
C GLY A 17 -13.50 16.54 -19.24
N ALA A 18 -14.67 16.45 -18.62
CA ALA A 18 -14.98 17.15 -17.37
C ALA A 18 -14.43 16.46 -16.11
N THR A 19 -13.99 15.20 -16.22
CA THR A 19 -13.57 14.41 -15.05
C THR A 19 -12.10 14.62 -14.77
N ARG A 20 -11.78 15.23 -13.63
CA ARG A 20 -10.41 15.32 -13.12
C ARG A 20 -10.02 14.01 -12.43
N VAL A 21 -9.07 13.28 -13.03
CA VAL A 21 -8.64 11.95 -12.55
C VAL A 21 -7.40 12.04 -11.66
N VAL A 22 -6.51 12.99 -11.94
CA VAL A 22 -5.35 13.32 -11.10
C VAL A 22 -5.40 14.82 -10.82
N ASP A 23 -5.22 15.22 -9.56
CA ASP A 23 -5.50 16.57 -9.10
C ASP A 23 -4.42 17.10 -8.16
N GLY A 24 -3.36 17.67 -8.73
CA GLY A 24 -2.26 18.28 -7.96
C GLY A 24 -1.37 17.23 -7.30
N LEU A 25 -1.13 16.11 -7.97
CA LEU A 25 -0.31 15.02 -7.47
C LEU A 25 1.15 15.47 -7.30
N SER A 26 1.67 15.32 -6.09
CA SER A 26 3.06 15.66 -5.74
C SER A 26 3.65 14.61 -4.80
N PHE A 27 4.75 13.99 -5.22
CA PHE A 27 5.60 13.11 -4.39
C PHE A 27 6.93 12.83 -5.10
N ASP A 28 7.90 12.30 -4.37
CA ASP A 28 9.22 11.93 -4.86
C ASP A 28 9.51 10.43 -4.68
N VAL A 29 10.47 9.91 -5.45
CA VAL A 29 11.03 8.56 -5.26
C VAL A 29 12.55 8.65 -5.27
N GLN A 30 13.18 8.20 -4.19
CA GLN A 30 14.62 8.24 -3.98
C GLN A 30 15.33 7.13 -4.76
N ALA A 31 16.62 7.29 -4.99
CA ALA A 31 17.41 6.28 -5.71
C ALA A 31 17.41 4.92 -5.00
N GLY A 32 17.06 3.86 -5.72
CA GLY A 32 16.97 2.50 -5.19
C GLY A 32 15.76 2.24 -4.29
N GLU A 33 14.88 3.23 -4.13
CA GLU A 33 13.66 3.11 -3.34
C GLU A 33 12.56 2.39 -4.10
N CYS A 34 11.79 1.55 -3.40
CA CYS A 34 10.54 0.99 -3.90
C CYS A 34 9.35 1.72 -3.27
N VAL A 35 8.59 2.45 -4.08
CA VAL A 35 7.36 3.13 -3.64
C VAL A 35 6.13 2.40 -4.17
N ALA A 36 5.16 2.14 -3.31
CA ALA A 36 3.86 1.63 -3.72
C ALA A 36 2.84 2.77 -3.85
N VAL A 37 2.02 2.74 -4.89
CA VAL A 37 0.88 3.61 -5.09
C VAL A 37 -0.39 2.80 -4.85
N LEU A 38 -1.11 3.18 -3.81
CA LEU A 38 -2.33 2.56 -3.35
C LEU A 38 -3.52 3.51 -3.50
N GLY A 39 -4.71 2.94 -3.54
CA GLY A 39 -5.96 3.68 -3.47
C GLY A 39 -7.13 2.93 -4.12
N PRO A 40 -8.36 3.41 -3.98
CA PRO A 40 -9.55 2.79 -4.56
C PRO A 40 -9.51 2.70 -6.09
N SER A 41 -10.40 1.91 -6.68
CA SER A 41 -10.62 1.91 -8.12
C SER A 41 -10.97 3.32 -8.60
N GLY A 42 -10.34 3.77 -9.69
CA GLY A 42 -10.58 5.09 -10.26
C GLY A 42 -9.87 6.27 -9.58
N CYS A 43 -9.04 6.05 -8.55
CA CYS A 43 -8.32 7.15 -7.89
C CYS A 43 -7.11 7.72 -8.68
N GLY A 44 -6.86 7.23 -9.89
CA GLY A 44 -5.82 7.75 -10.79
C GLY A 44 -4.51 6.97 -10.85
N LYS A 45 -4.35 5.83 -10.17
CA LYS A 45 -3.09 5.04 -10.13
C LYS A 45 -2.55 4.69 -11.52
N THR A 46 -3.36 4.03 -12.35
CA THR A 46 -2.98 3.63 -13.72
C THR A 46 -2.73 4.84 -14.61
N THR A 47 -3.50 5.92 -14.44
CA THR A 47 -3.28 7.19 -15.15
C THR A 47 -1.92 7.79 -14.78
N THR A 48 -1.55 7.81 -13.50
CA THR A 48 -0.24 8.22 -13.03
C THR A 48 0.87 7.38 -13.65
N LEU A 49 0.74 6.05 -13.63
CA LEU A 49 1.73 5.15 -14.22
C LEU A 49 1.88 5.36 -15.74
N ARG A 50 0.77 5.54 -16.48
CA ARG A 50 0.80 5.87 -17.91
C ARG A 50 1.41 7.24 -18.19
N MET A 51 1.17 8.22 -17.32
CA MET A 51 1.82 9.54 -17.42
C MET A 51 3.32 9.44 -17.18
N LEU A 52 3.78 8.60 -16.24
CA LEU A 52 5.22 8.36 -16.02
C LEU A 52 5.87 7.64 -17.21
N ALA A 53 5.18 6.63 -17.77
CA ALA A 53 5.63 5.90 -18.95
C ALA A 53 5.57 6.73 -20.25
N GLY A 54 4.88 7.88 -20.25
CA GLY A 54 4.72 8.76 -21.41
C GLY A 54 3.63 8.37 -22.39
N PHE A 55 2.75 7.43 -22.00
CA PHE A 55 1.57 7.06 -22.77
C PHE A 55 0.42 8.07 -22.61
N GLU A 56 0.45 8.85 -21.54
CA GLU A 56 -0.44 9.98 -21.31
C GLU A 56 0.39 11.23 -21.01
N GLN A 57 -0.09 12.40 -21.43
CA GLN A 57 0.51 13.68 -21.05
C GLN A 57 -0.33 14.34 -19.96
N PRO A 58 0.29 14.84 -18.88
CA PRO A 58 -0.41 15.66 -17.90
C PRO A 58 -0.93 16.96 -18.54
N ASP A 59 -2.01 17.50 -17.99
CA ASP A 59 -2.56 18.78 -18.45
C ASP A 59 -1.74 19.95 -17.88
N THR A 60 -1.30 19.83 -16.63
CA THR A 60 -0.39 20.76 -15.95
C THR A 60 0.54 20.02 -14.99
N GLY A 61 1.56 20.73 -14.48
CA GLY A 61 2.57 20.18 -13.58
C GLY A 61 3.80 19.66 -14.30
N ALA A 62 4.75 19.11 -13.54
CA ALA A 62 6.01 18.59 -14.05
C ALA A 62 6.29 17.17 -13.55
N ILE A 63 6.96 16.39 -14.39
CA ILE A 63 7.49 15.06 -14.05
C ILE A 63 8.98 15.12 -14.35
N VAL A 64 9.80 15.08 -13.30
CA VAL A 64 11.26 15.18 -13.39
C VAL A 64 11.85 13.81 -13.08
N MET A 65 12.65 13.26 -13.99
CA MET A 65 13.37 12.00 -13.78
C MET A 65 14.87 12.27 -13.90
N GLN A 66 15.64 11.91 -12.87
CA GLN A 66 17.09 12.16 -12.79
C GLN A 66 17.45 13.62 -13.12
N GLY A 67 16.68 14.57 -12.60
CA GLY A 67 16.88 16.01 -12.82
C GLY A 67 16.43 16.55 -14.18
N ARG A 68 15.84 15.73 -15.06
CA ARG A 68 15.32 16.15 -16.37
C ARG A 68 13.80 16.09 -16.42
N ASP A 69 13.15 17.16 -16.85
CA ASP A 69 11.71 17.12 -17.16
C ASP A 69 11.46 16.18 -18.36
N VAL A 70 10.59 15.19 -18.14
CA VAL A 70 10.26 14.16 -19.14
C VAL A 70 8.88 14.32 -19.77
N VAL A 71 8.08 15.33 -19.39
CA VAL A 71 6.67 15.47 -19.82
C VAL A 71 6.53 15.44 -21.34
N ARG A 72 7.41 16.14 -22.06
CA ARG A 72 7.40 16.21 -23.54
C ARG A 72 8.10 15.05 -24.25
N LEU A 73 8.77 14.17 -23.49
CA LEU A 73 9.48 13.02 -24.06
C LEU A 73 8.49 11.90 -24.38
N LYS A 74 8.71 11.26 -25.53
CA LYS A 74 7.97 10.06 -25.94
C LYS A 74 8.33 8.87 -25.06
N PRO A 75 7.49 7.83 -24.96
CA PRO A 75 7.74 6.66 -24.10
C PRO A 75 9.14 6.05 -24.26
N TYR A 76 9.62 5.87 -25.48
CA TYR A 76 10.92 5.24 -25.75
C TYR A 76 12.12 6.17 -25.45
N GLU A 77 11.90 7.46 -25.26
CA GLU A 77 12.91 8.44 -24.86
C GLU A 77 13.02 8.55 -23.33
N ARG A 78 12.01 8.05 -22.61
CA ARG A 78 12.02 7.96 -21.15
C ARG A 78 12.77 6.71 -20.76
N ASN A 79 13.79 6.83 -19.90
CA ASN A 79 14.61 5.71 -19.46
C ASN A 79 13.88 4.82 -18.42
N VAL A 80 12.64 4.40 -18.71
CA VAL A 80 11.79 3.61 -17.83
C VAL A 80 11.66 2.17 -18.31
N GLY A 81 11.64 1.24 -17.36
CA GLY A 81 11.21 -0.13 -17.58
C GLY A 81 9.76 -0.26 -17.14
N LEU A 82 8.92 -0.94 -17.92
CA LEU A 82 7.51 -1.13 -17.59
C LEU A 82 7.13 -2.62 -17.63
N VAL A 83 6.46 -3.08 -16.58
CA VAL A 83 5.85 -4.41 -16.50
C VAL A 83 4.34 -4.24 -16.33
N PHE A 84 3.59 -4.78 -17.29
CA PHE A 84 2.13 -4.78 -17.28
C PHE A 84 1.57 -5.95 -16.46
N GLN A 85 0.29 -5.84 -16.09
CA GLN A 85 -0.46 -6.86 -15.36
C GLN A 85 -0.48 -8.23 -16.05
N ASP A 86 -0.56 -8.27 -17.38
CA ASP A 86 -0.55 -9.49 -18.20
C ASP A 86 0.88 -9.96 -18.57
N TYR A 87 1.91 -9.32 -18.01
CA TYR A 87 3.34 -9.48 -18.31
C TYR A 87 3.75 -9.11 -19.74
N ALA A 88 2.82 -9.09 -20.70
CA ALA A 88 3.01 -8.77 -22.11
C ALA A 88 4.26 -9.42 -22.73
N LEU A 89 4.57 -10.68 -22.40
CA LEU A 89 5.70 -11.41 -22.98
C LEU A 89 5.48 -11.66 -24.47
N PHE A 90 6.53 -11.61 -25.28
CA PHE A 90 6.42 -11.93 -26.70
C PHE A 90 6.30 -13.45 -26.86
N PRO A 91 5.13 -13.98 -27.27
CA PRO A 91 4.84 -15.42 -27.20
C PRO A 91 5.66 -16.25 -28.19
N HIS A 92 6.12 -15.62 -29.27
CA HIS A 92 6.93 -16.23 -30.32
C HIS A 92 8.43 -16.21 -30.01
N MET A 93 8.86 -15.46 -28.99
CA MET A 93 10.26 -15.35 -28.57
C MET A 93 10.55 -16.27 -27.38
N SER A 94 11.77 -16.77 -27.28
CA SER A 94 12.27 -17.47 -26.08
C SER A 94 12.45 -16.53 -24.89
N VAL A 95 12.72 -17.07 -23.71
CA VAL A 95 13.08 -16.29 -22.52
C VAL A 95 14.29 -15.39 -22.79
N ALA A 96 15.35 -15.95 -23.38
CA ALA A 96 16.54 -15.18 -23.73
C ALA A 96 16.22 -14.05 -24.71
N GLU A 97 15.42 -14.33 -25.74
CA GLU A 97 15.04 -13.34 -26.74
C GLU A 97 14.17 -12.22 -26.17
N ASN A 98 13.27 -12.55 -25.24
CA ASN A 98 12.47 -11.58 -24.50
C ASN A 98 13.37 -10.62 -23.71
N ILE A 99 14.33 -11.16 -22.94
CA ILE A 99 15.27 -10.35 -22.13
C ILE A 99 16.17 -9.50 -23.03
N ASP A 100 16.67 -10.07 -24.12
CA ASP A 100 17.58 -9.39 -25.06
C ASP A 100 16.91 -8.29 -25.88
N TYR A 101 15.57 -8.29 -26.01
CA TYR A 101 14.86 -7.42 -26.94
C TYR A 101 15.17 -5.93 -26.70
N GLY A 102 15.02 -5.47 -25.45
CA GLY A 102 15.25 -4.06 -25.09
C GLY A 102 16.72 -3.64 -25.23
N MET A 103 17.64 -4.54 -24.88
CA MET A 103 19.09 -4.30 -25.00
C MET A 103 19.51 -4.12 -26.48
N ARG A 104 19.04 -5.00 -27.37
CA ARG A 104 19.30 -4.91 -28.81
C ARG A 104 18.74 -3.62 -29.43
N ARG A 105 17.52 -3.24 -29.03
CA ARG A 105 16.89 -1.98 -29.51
C ARG A 105 17.65 -0.73 -29.07
N ARG A 106 18.35 -0.77 -27.94
CA ARG A 106 19.22 0.31 -27.46
C ARG A 106 20.67 0.22 -27.97
N GLY A 107 20.97 -0.70 -28.89
CA GLY A 107 22.30 -0.82 -29.49
C GLY A 107 23.36 -1.44 -28.59
N MET A 108 22.98 -2.15 -27.53
CA MET A 108 23.93 -2.86 -26.66
C MET A 108 24.67 -3.95 -27.46
N GLY A 109 26.00 -4.00 -27.31
CA GLY A 109 26.83 -4.97 -28.03
C GLY A 109 26.50 -6.42 -27.64
N ARG A 110 26.69 -7.37 -28.59
CA ARG A 110 26.29 -8.78 -28.41
C ARG A 110 26.92 -9.44 -27.17
N ALA A 111 28.20 -9.17 -26.91
CA ALA A 111 28.89 -9.73 -25.75
C ALA A 111 28.38 -9.14 -24.43
N GLU A 112 28.15 -7.82 -24.39
CA GLU A 112 27.57 -7.15 -23.22
C GLU A 112 26.15 -7.64 -22.94
N ALA A 113 25.31 -7.74 -23.97
CA ALA A 113 23.94 -8.27 -23.84
C ALA A 113 23.92 -9.72 -23.34
N ALA A 114 24.85 -10.57 -23.80
CA ALA A 114 24.96 -11.94 -23.33
C ALA A 114 25.37 -12.01 -21.84
N ALA A 115 26.35 -11.21 -21.42
CA ALA A 115 26.77 -11.13 -20.02
C ALA A 115 25.64 -10.60 -19.12
N ARG A 116 24.97 -9.52 -19.54
CA ARG A 116 23.83 -8.94 -18.82
C ARG A 116 22.65 -9.91 -18.74
N ARG A 117 22.37 -10.66 -19.80
CA ARG A 117 21.34 -11.71 -19.78
C ARG A 117 21.69 -12.78 -18.75
N ALA A 118 22.93 -13.26 -18.71
CA ALA A 118 23.36 -14.27 -17.75
C ALA A 118 23.19 -13.80 -16.30
N GLU A 119 23.60 -12.55 -16.01
CA GLU A 119 23.39 -11.90 -14.72
C GLU A 119 21.90 -11.84 -14.35
N LEU A 120 21.03 -11.45 -15.28
CA LEU A 120 19.60 -11.36 -15.02
C LEU A 120 18.95 -12.72 -14.83
N MET A 121 19.32 -13.72 -15.63
CA MET A 121 18.84 -15.09 -15.48
C MET A 121 19.21 -15.66 -14.11
N ASP A 122 20.39 -15.29 -13.59
CA ASP A 122 20.82 -15.64 -12.25
C ASP A 122 19.99 -14.93 -11.16
N LEU A 123 19.87 -13.61 -11.28
CA LEU A 123 19.08 -12.77 -10.38
C LEU A 123 17.63 -13.27 -10.23
N VAL A 124 16.99 -13.62 -11.36
CA VAL A 124 15.60 -14.10 -11.35
C VAL A 124 15.47 -15.61 -11.14
N ARG A 125 16.58 -16.33 -10.95
CA ARG A 125 16.65 -17.77 -10.72
C ARG A 125 15.95 -18.61 -11.80
N LEU A 126 16.23 -18.30 -13.06
CA LEU A 126 15.66 -18.97 -14.23
C LEU A 126 16.71 -19.69 -15.10
N GLN A 127 17.94 -19.87 -14.61
CA GLN A 127 19.03 -20.52 -15.34
C GLN A 127 18.57 -21.87 -15.91
N GLY A 128 18.90 -22.16 -17.16
CA GLY A 128 18.49 -23.37 -17.87
C GLY A 128 17.12 -23.28 -18.56
N LEU A 129 16.38 -22.17 -18.41
CA LEU A 129 15.10 -21.93 -19.11
C LEU A 129 15.21 -20.97 -20.29
N GLU A 130 16.43 -20.58 -20.69
CA GLU A 130 16.71 -19.56 -21.70
C GLU A 130 15.99 -19.81 -23.03
N GLN A 131 15.87 -21.09 -23.43
CA GLN A 131 15.31 -21.52 -24.70
C GLN A 131 13.80 -21.81 -24.65
N ARG A 132 13.19 -21.76 -23.45
CA ARG A 132 11.74 -21.96 -23.30
C ARG A 132 11.00 -20.76 -23.87
N ARG A 133 9.80 -21.00 -24.40
CA ARG A 133 8.84 -19.95 -24.76
C ARG A 133 7.87 -19.67 -23.60
N PRO A 134 7.22 -18.49 -23.53
CA PRO A 134 6.31 -18.13 -22.43
C PRO A 134 5.25 -19.18 -22.11
N ALA A 135 4.66 -19.82 -23.12
CA ALA A 135 3.65 -20.88 -22.95
C ALA A 135 4.16 -22.14 -22.22
N GLN A 136 5.49 -22.30 -22.08
CA GLN A 136 6.12 -23.43 -21.38
C GLN A 136 6.51 -23.08 -19.94
N LEU A 137 6.17 -21.88 -19.46
CA LEU A 137 6.53 -21.35 -18.16
C LEU A 137 5.30 -21.25 -17.25
N SER A 138 5.50 -21.43 -15.94
CA SER A 138 4.48 -21.09 -14.93
C SER A 138 4.26 -19.58 -14.84
N GLY A 139 3.13 -19.14 -14.27
CA GLY A 139 2.82 -17.70 -14.12
C GLY A 139 3.91 -16.92 -13.37
N GLY A 140 4.46 -17.50 -12.28
CA GLY A 140 5.57 -16.88 -11.55
C GLY A 140 6.89 -16.83 -12.33
N GLN A 141 7.14 -17.82 -13.20
CA GLN A 141 8.29 -17.78 -14.11
C GLN A 141 8.10 -16.70 -15.18
N GLN A 142 6.91 -16.58 -15.78
CA GLN A 142 6.61 -15.52 -16.76
C GLN A 142 6.79 -14.12 -16.15
N GLN A 143 6.29 -13.91 -14.93
CA GLN A 143 6.48 -12.66 -14.20
C GLN A 143 7.97 -12.31 -14.05
N ARG A 144 8.79 -13.28 -13.62
CA ARG A 144 10.24 -13.12 -13.47
C ARG A 144 10.94 -12.79 -14.79
N VAL A 145 10.52 -13.39 -15.90
CA VAL A 145 11.02 -13.05 -17.24
C VAL A 145 10.64 -11.61 -17.60
N ALA A 146 9.42 -11.16 -17.29
CA ALA A 146 8.97 -9.80 -17.58
C ALA A 146 9.77 -8.75 -16.80
N ILE A 147 10.07 -9.02 -15.53
CA ILE A 147 10.94 -8.18 -14.70
C ILE A 147 12.37 -8.15 -15.25
N ALA A 148 12.94 -9.32 -15.55
CA ALA A 148 14.28 -9.41 -16.15
C ALA A 148 14.36 -8.60 -17.45
N ARG A 149 13.35 -8.73 -18.33
CA ARG A 149 13.25 -7.96 -19.57
C ARG A 149 13.19 -6.46 -19.32
N ALA A 150 12.43 -6.02 -18.31
CA ALA A 150 12.32 -4.59 -17.98
C ALA A 150 13.62 -4.03 -17.38
N LEU A 151 14.38 -4.83 -16.61
CA LEU A 151 15.66 -4.46 -16.01
C LEU A 151 16.86 -4.53 -16.99
N ALA A 152 16.74 -5.29 -18.08
CA ALA A 152 17.81 -5.51 -19.04
C ALA A 152 18.41 -4.22 -19.63
N PRO A 153 17.63 -3.21 -20.01
CA PRO A 153 18.15 -1.96 -20.58
C PRO A 153 18.76 -0.98 -19.55
N ARG A 154 18.88 -1.38 -18.27
CA ARG A 154 19.29 -0.52 -17.13
C ARG A 154 18.41 0.74 -17.01
N PRO A 155 17.09 0.58 -16.79
CA PRO A 155 16.20 1.73 -16.62
C PRO A 155 16.55 2.52 -15.35
N SER A 156 16.30 3.83 -15.37
CA SER A 156 16.43 4.68 -14.18
C SER A 156 15.28 4.44 -13.21
N LEU A 157 14.10 4.09 -13.72
CA LEU A 157 12.89 3.83 -12.94
C LEU A 157 12.17 2.60 -13.51
N LEU A 158 11.79 1.68 -12.65
CA LEU A 158 10.96 0.53 -12.98
C LEU A 158 9.52 0.81 -12.55
N LEU A 159 8.57 0.62 -13.46
CA LEU A 159 7.14 0.77 -13.24
C LEU A 159 6.49 -0.62 -13.28
N LEU A 160 5.80 -1.01 -12.21
CA LEU A 160 5.08 -2.28 -12.13
C LEU A 160 3.58 -1.99 -11.96
N ASP A 161 2.77 -2.45 -12.91
CA ASP A 161 1.31 -2.31 -12.87
C ASP A 161 0.66 -3.63 -12.44
N GLU A 162 0.19 -3.68 -11.20
CA GLU A 162 -0.42 -4.86 -10.56
C GLU A 162 0.32 -6.19 -10.82
N PRO A 163 1.61 -6.28 -10.46
CA PRO A 163 2.46 -7.38 -10.91
C PRO A 163 2.03 -8.76 -10.38
N LEU A 164 1.13 -8.83 -9.39
CA LEU A 164 0.74 -10.04 -8.68
C LEU A 164 -0.77 -10.35 -8.73
N SER A 165 -1.58 -9.52 -9.39
CA SER A 165 -3.05 -9.61 -9.28
C SER A 165 -3.65 -10.86 -9.94
N ASN A 166 -3.01 -11.40 -10.98
CA ASN A 166 -3.50 -12.56 -11.74
C ASN A 166 -3.13 -13.93 -11.10
N LEU A 167 -2.64 -13.95 -9.86
CA LEU A 167 -2.09 -15.14 -9.20
C LEU A 167 -2.92 -15.55 -7.98
N ASP A 168 -2.97 -16.86 -7.72
CA ASP A 168 -3.63 -17.41 -6.53
C ASP A 168 -2.92 -16.96 -5.23
N THR A 169 -3.67 -16.94 -4.12
CA THR A 169 -3.22 -16.39 -2.83
C THR A 169 -1.92 -17.01 -2.32
N ARG A 170 -1.73 -18.33 -2.46
CA ARG A 170 -0.54 -19.02 -1.96
C ARG A 170 0.69 -18.66 -2.79
N LEU A 171 0.54 -18.68 -4.12
CA LEU A 171 1.61 -18.31 -5.03
C LEU A 171 1.97 -16.81 -4.90
N ARG A 172 0.96 -15.95 -4.71
CA ARG A 172 1.14 -14.51 -4.48
C ARG A 172 2.06 -14.23 -3.30
N LEU A 173 1.82 -14.86 -2.14
CA LEU A 173 2.66 -14.69 -0.94
C LEU A 173 4.13 -15.08 -1.20
N GLN A 174 4.36 -16.21 -1.85
CA GLN A 174 5.70 -16.68 -2.19
C GLN A 174 6.41 -15.70 -3.16
N LEU A 175 5.68 -15.23 -4.18
CA LEU A 175 6.25 -14.35 -5.20
C LEU A 175 6.47 -12.93 -4.68
N ARG A 176 5.68 -12.45 -3.72
CA ARG A 176 5.86 -11.14 -3.06
C ARG A 176 7.28 -11.00 -2.49
N GLN A 177 7.73 -11.98 -1.71
CA GLN A 177 9.08 -12.02 -1.13
C GLN A 177 10.15 -12.14 -2.21
N SER A 178 9.92 -12.98 -3.21
CA SER A 178 10.84 -13.15 -4.34
C SER A 178 11.00 -11.84 -5.13
N LEU A 179 9.91 -11.11 -5.36
CA LEU A 179 9.88 -9.87 -6.12
C LEU A 179 10.65 -8.78 -5.39
N ARG A 180 10.34 -8.57 -4.10
CA ARG A 180 11.11 -7.63 -3.25
C ARG A 180 12.60 -7.94 -3.26
N SER A 181 12.97 -9.22 -3.15
CA SER A 181 14.38 -9.64 -3.19
C SER A 181 15.06 -9.30 -4.53
N ILE A 182 14.39 -9.56 -5.65
CA ILE A 182 14.91 -9.25 -7.00
C ILE A 182 15.09 -7.73 -7.17
N LEU A 183 14.10 -6.93 -6.79
CA LEU A 183 14.14 -5.47 -6.93
C LEU A 183 15.25 -4.85 -6.06
N SER A 184 15.35 -5.32 -4.82
CA SER A 184 16.39 -4.87 -3.88
C SER A 184 17.79 -5.26 -4.36
N ALA A 185 17.99 -6.51 -4.79
CA ALA A 185 19.28 -6.96 -5.33
C ALA A 185 19.66 -6.25 -6.64
N ALA A 186 18.68 -5.82 -7.44
CA ALA A 186 18.92 -5.01 -8.63
C ALA A 186 19.26 -3.53 -8.32
N GLY A 187 19.05 -3.06 -7.08
CA GLY A 187 19.16 -1.64 -6.72
C GLY A 187 18.20 -0.74 -7.51
N ALA A 188 17.07 -1.29 -7.96
CA ALA A 188 16.18 -0.61 -8.89
C ALA A 188 15.26 0.37 -8.16
N THR A 189 15.31 1.66 -8.53
CA THR A 189 14.25 2.60 -8.18
C THR A 189 12.95 2.10 -8.81
N THR A 190 11.93 1.85 -7.99
CA THR A 190 10.71 1.18 -8.43
C THR A 190 9.46 1.92 -7.95
N LEU A 191 8.47 2.03 -8.83
CA LEU A 191 7.11 2.43 -8.48
C LEU A 191 6.15 1.29 -8.81
N ILE A 192 5.44 0.80 -7.80
CA ILE A 192 4.49 -0.31 -7.91
C ILE A 192 3.08 0.21 -7.73
N VAL A 193 2.21 -0.04 -8.68
CA VAL A 193 0.76 0.16 -8.53
C VAL A 193 0.15 -1.17 -8.11
N THR A 194 -0.59 -1.16 -7.01
CA THR A 194 -1.38 -2.32 -6.57
C THR A 194 -2.68 -1.85 -5.93
N HIS A 195 -3.65 -2.75 -5.87
CA HIS A 195 -4.87 -2.58 -5.08
C HIS A 195 -4.82 -3.37 -3.76
N ASP A 196 -3.78 -4.18 -3.56
CA ASP A 196 -3.60 -5.03 -2.39
C ASP A 196 -2.74 -4.31 -1.33
N GLN A 197 -3.35 -4.02 -0.18
CA GLN A 197 -2.69 -3.29 0.90
C GLN A 197 -1.51 -4.09 1.49
N GLU A 198 -1.64 -5.42 1.60
CA GLU A 198 -0.60 -6.26 2.17
C GLU A 198 0.63 -6.34 1.26
N GLU A 199 0.43 -6.34 -0.06
CA GLU A 199 1.51 -6.25 -1.02
C GLU A 199 2.31 -4.96 -0.84
N ALA A 200 1.62 -3.82 -0.78
CA ALA A 200 2.26 -2.53 -0.57
C ALA A 200 3.00 -2.48 0.77
N MET A 201 2.36 -2.95 1.86
CA MET A 201 2.98 -2.94 3.19
C MET A 201 4.23 -3.82 3.29
N ALA A 202 4.27 -4.94 2.58
CA ALA A 202 5.39 -5.87 2.66
C ALA A 202 6.52 -5.59 1.66
N MET A 203 6.25 -4.82 0.59
CA MET A 203 7.23 -4.60 -0.48
C MET A 203 7.78 -3.17 -0.56
N ALA A 204 7.02 -2.18 -0.10
CA ALA A 204 7.37 -0.79 -0.31
C ALA A 204 8.18 -0.22 0.86
N ASP A 205 9.10 0.68 0.54
CA ASP A 205 9.80 1.52 1.51
C ASP A 205 8.92 2.71 1.93
N ARG A 206 8.15 3.28 0.98
CA ARG A 206 7.07 4.25 1.23
C ARG A 206 5.82 3.94 0.40
N ILE A 207 4.67 4.36 0.90
CA ILE A 207 3.36 4.18 0.28
C ILE A 207 2.72 5.54 0.03
N VAL A 208 2.33 5.79 -1.23
CA VAL A 208 1.45 6.88 -1.62
C VAL A 208 0.02 6.36 -1.58
N VAL A 209 -0.80 6.86 -0.66
CA VAL A 209 -2.23 6.56 -0.61
C VAL A 209 -2.98 7.65 -1.38
N LEU A 210 -3.71 7.25 -2.42
CA LEU A 210 -4.48 8.13 -3.29
C LEU A 210 -5.99 8.00 -3.03
N ASP A 211 -6.68 9.14 -2.98
CA ASP A 211 -8.13 9.23 -3.08
C ASP A 211 -8.51 10.36 -4.03
N LYS A 212 -9.49 10.10 -4.91
CA LYS A 212 -10.02 11.09 -5.87
C LYS A 212 -8.94 11.91 -6.59
N GLY A 213 -7.85 11.26 -7.01
CA GLY A 213 -6.74 11.89 -7.73
C GLY A 213 -5.75 12.69 -6.88
N ARG A 214 -5.88 12.67 -5.54
CA ARG A 214 -5.05 13.42 -4.59
C ARG A 214 -4.28 12.49 -3.65
N VAL A 215 -3.07 12.90 -3.27
CA VAL A 215 -2.31 12.23 -2.20
C VAL A 215 -2.99 12.51 -0.86
N GLN A 216 -3.42 11.44 -0.18
CA GLN A 216 -3.97 11.49 1.17
C GLN A 216 -2.86 11.35 2.22
N GLN A 217 -1.88 10.50 1.94
CA GLN A 217 -0.69 10.32 2.76
C GLN A 217 0.45 9.75 1.91
N PHE A 218 1.68 10.18 2.21
CA PHE A 218 2.89 9.61 1.64
C PHE A 218 3.90 9.39 2.77
N ALA A 219 4.07 8.15 3.22
CA ALA A 219 4.88 7.80 4.37
C ALA A 219 5.30 6.32 4.32
N THR A 220 6.08 5.85 5.30
CA THR A 220 6.43 4.43 5.41
C THR A 220 5.20 3.55 5.67
N PRO A 221 5.24 2.24 5.36
CA PRO A 221 4.14 1.32 5.68
C PRO A 221 3.68 1.38 7.15
N ALA A 222 4.63 1.44 8.08
CA ALA A 222 4.34 1.50 9.51
C ALA A 222 3.62 2.80 9.90
N GLU A 223 4.02 3.94 9.32
CA GLU A 223 3.36 5.23 9.57
C GLU A 223 1.99 5.32 8.90
N VAL A 224 1.83 4.79 7.69
CA VAL A 224 0.53 4.78 7.00
C VAL A 224 -0.48 3.92 7.76
N TYR A 225 -0.06 2.78 8.31
CA TYR A 225 -0.93 1.90 9.10
C TYR A 225 -1.19 2.43 10.51
N GLY A 226 -0.12 2.81 11.21
CA GLY A 226 -0.11 3.14 12.63
C GLY A 226 -0.23 4.63 12.97
N LEU A 227 -0.14 5.53 11.99
CA LEU A 227 -0.35 6.97 12.15
C LEU A 227 -1.10 7.53 10.92
N PRO A 228 -2.32 7.02 10.63
CA PRO A 228 -3.06 7.41 9.44
C PRO A 228 -3.38 8.91 9.43
N ALA A 229 -3.36 9.50 8.23
CA ALA A 229 -3.49 10.94 8.05
C ALA A 229 -4.87 11.50 8.40
N ASN A 230 -5.88 10.68 8.16
CA ASN A 230 -7.30 10.99 8.27
C ASN A 230 -8.06 9.66 8.35
N ARG A 231 -9.37 9.74 8.53
CA ARG A 231 -10.27 8.58 8.56
C ARG A 231 -10.16 7.72 7.29
N PHE A 232 -10.13 8.33 6.11
CA PHE A 232 -10.04 7.59 4.86
C PHE A 232 -8.79 6.69 4.81
N VAL A 233 -7.61 7.21 5.18
CA VAL A 233 -6.39 6.39 5.19
C VAL A 233 -6.49 5.28 6.24
N ALA A 234 -7.08 5.57 7.41
CA ALA A 234 -7.28 4.56 8.44
C ALA A 234 -8.13 3.38 7.94
N GLU A 235 -9.31 3.67 7.40
CA GLU A 235 -10.27 2.68 6.88
C GLU A 235 -9.75 1.97 5.62
N PHE A 236 -9.06 2.70 4.74
CA PHE A 236 -8.53 2.14 3.50
C PHE A 236 -7.35 1.19 3.74
N MET A 237 -6.55 1.38 4.78
CA MET A 237 -5.36 0.55 5.03
C MET A 237 -5.65 -0.75 5.77
N GLY A 238 -6.86 -0.90 6.31
CA GLY A 238 -7.31 -2.11 6.97
C GLY A 238 -8.50 -1.84 7.88
N PRO A 239 -9.11 -2.90 8.43
CA PRO A 239 -10.20 -2.77 9.39
C PRO A 239 -9.83 -1.84 10.55
N CYS A 240 -10.77 -0.99 10.96
CA CYS A 240 -10.65 -0.18 12.15
C CYS A 240 -12.03 0.19 12.69
N LEU A 241 -12.08 0.41 14.00
CA LEU A 241 -13.18 1.08 14.64
C LEU A 241 -12.90 2.59 14.62
N PHE A 242 -13.81 3.36 14.02
CA PHE A 242 -13.77 4.81 14.01
C PHE A 242 -14.84 5.36 14.95
N LEU A 243 -14.42 6.13 15.96
CA LEU A 243 -15.32 6.71 16.97
C LEU A 243 -15.29 8.24 16.88
N PRO A 244 -16.39 8.90 16.44
CA PRO A 244 -16.47 10.35 16.42
C PRO A 244 -16.31 10.94 17.81
N VAL A 245 -15.49 11.99 17.95
CA VAL A 245 -15.23 12.64 19.24
C VAL A 245 -15.03 14.16 19.12
N ALA A 246 -15.36 14.88 20.19
CA ALA A 246 -14.87 16.23 20.44
C ALA A 246 -13.62 16.20 21.32
N ARG A 247 -12.63 17.04 21.01
CA ARG A 247 -11.43 17.22 21.84
C ARG A 247 -11.79 18.05 23.08
N GLU A 248 -11.48 17.58 24.28
CA GLU A 248 -11.73 18.32 25.53
C GLU A 248 -10.46 18.98 26.08
N ALA A 249 -9.56 18.18 26.67
CA ALA A 249 -8.41 18.68 27.43
C ALA A 249 -7.16 17.86 27.13
N GLN A 250 -6.01 18.53 27.07
CA GLN A 250 -4.72 17.86 26.94
C GLN A 250 -4.30 17.24 28.28
N ARG A 251 -3.76 16.02 28.23
CA ARG A 251 -3.20 15.29 29.37
C ARG A 251 -1.73 14.97 29.08
N GLY A 252 -0.81 15.72 29.68
CA GLY A 252 0.62 15.52 29.47
C GLY A 252 1.06 15.79 28.03
N THR A 253 2.13 15.14 27.57
CA THR A 253 2.67 15.31 26.21
C THR A 253 1.95 14.39 25.22
N GLY A 254 1.09 14.95 24.37
CA GLY A 254 0.51 14.24 23.22
C GLY A 254 -0.76 13.43 23.49
N ALA A 255 -1.17 13.22 24.75
CA ALA A 255 -2.46 12.57 25.06
C ALA A 255 -3.57 13.59 25.31
N PHE A 256 -4.80 13.23 24.99
CA PHE A 256 -5.99 14.06 25.11
C PHE A 256 -7.15 13.27 25.68
N TRP A 257 -7.95 13.93 26.52
CA TRP A 257 -9.31 13.51 26.78
C TRP A 257 -10.21 13.94 25.63
N THR A 258 -11.05 13.03 25.20
CA THR A 258 -12.05 13.24 24.16
C THR A 258 -13.42 12.87 24.70
N ARG A 259 -14.47 13.48 24.12
CA ARG A 259 -15.85 13.21 24.47
C ARG A 259 -16.59 12.69 23.25
N ARG A 260 -17.28 11.55 23.41
CA ARG A 260 -18.16 10.98 22.39
C ARG A 260 -19.55 11.62 22.43
N PRO A 261 -20.37 11.49 21.36
CA PRO A 261 -21.73 12.03 21.33
C PRO A 261 -22.65 11.52 22.45
N ASP A 262 -22.43 10.30 22.93
CA ASP A 262 -23.15 9.68 24.06
C ASP A 262 -22.72 10.22 25.45
N GLY A 263 -21.73 11.13 25.48
CA GLY A 263 -21.18 11.74 26.68
C GLY A 263 -20.03 10.96 27.33
N SER A 264 -19.72 9.74 26.83
CA SER A 264 -18.60 8.94 27.33
C SER A 264 -17.26 9.60 27.00
N ARG A 265 -16.25 9.33 27.84
CA ARG A 265 -14.90 9.90 27.70
C ARG A 265 -13.90 8.81 27.35
N LEU A 266 -13.06 9.12 26.36
CA LEU A 266 -11.94 8.28 25.96
C LEU A 266 -10.64 9.09 26.00
N GLN A 267 -9.54 8.40 26.24
CA GLN A 267 -8.20 8.93 26.10
C GLN A 267 -7.64 8.50 24.74
N ALA A 268 -7.07 9.46 24.01
CA ALA A 268 -6.42 9.21 22.74
C ALA A 268 -5.09 9.97 22.63
N LEU A 269 -4.21 9.51 21.77
CA LEU A 269 -2.99 10.19 21.38
C LEU A 269 -3.22 11.02 20.12
N ALA A 270 -2.74 12.26 20.13
CA ALA A 270 -2.58 13.02 18.90
C ALA A 270 -1.26 12.59 18.22
N PRO A 271 -1.24 12.49 16.88
CA PRO A 271 -0.01 12.25 16.15
C PRO A 271 1.02 13.35 16.48
N PRO A 272 2.31 12.99 16.67
CA PRO A 272 3.35 13.97 16.95
C PRO A 272 3.46 14.96 15.79
N ASN A 273 3.70 16.25 16.12
CA ASN A 273 3.91 17.34 15.15
C ASN A 273 2.77 17.56 14.15
N ARG A 274 1.55 17.08 14.42
CA ARG A 274 0.39 17.32 13.57
C ARG A 274 -0.58 18.31 14.21
N LEU A 275 -0.90 19.37 13.47
CA LEU A 275 -2.00 20.26 13.86
C LEU A 275 -3.32 19.55 13.58
N LEU A 276 -4.08 19.30 14.64
CA LEU A 276 -5.42 18.72 14.55
C LEU A 276 -6.47 19.84 14.55
N PRO A 277 -7.53 19.74 13.71
CA PRO A 277 -8.64 20.69 13.73
C PRO A 277 -9.36 20.67 15.08
N THR A 278 -10.20 21.68 15.33
CA THR A 278 -11.00 21.76 16.57
C THR A 278 -12.27 20.90 16.51
N HIS A 279 -12.75 20.59 15.31
CA HIS A 279 -13.98 19.82 15.04
C HIS A 279 -13.71 18.77 13.95
N GLY A 280 -14.64 17.83 13.76
CA GLY A 280 -14.50 16.76 12.78
C GLY A 280 -13.33 15.83 13.12
N LEU A 281 -13.28 15.36 14.36
CA LEU A 281 -12.25 14.46 14.85
C LEU A 281 -12.86 13.10 15.20
N GLY A 282 -12.08 12.05 15.05
CA GLY A 282 -12.41 10.73 15.56
C GLY A 282 -11.21 10.00 16.13
N ILE A 283 -11.49 8.99 16.95
CA ILE A 283 -10.50 8.02 17.40
C ILE A 283 -10.53 6.83 16.44
N VAL A 284 -9.38 6.49 15.89
CA VAL A 284 -9.15 5.24 15.17
C VAL A 284 -8.57 4.22 16.15
N ILE A 285 -9.19 3.04 16.19
CA ILE A 285 -8.71 1.88 16.95
C ILE A 285 -8.60 0.69 15.99
N ARG A 286 -7.44 0.04 15.94
CA ARG A 286 -7.26 -1.19 15.17
C ARG A 286 -7.82 -2.39 15.94
N PRO A 287 -8.53 -3.34 15.29
CA PRO A 287 -9.19 -4.42 16.01
C PRO A 287 -8.23 -5.33 16.77
N GLU A 288 -6.99 -5.51 16.30
CA GLU A 288 -5.94 -6.26 16.98
C GLU A 288 -5.46 -5.62 18.30
N HIS A 289 -5.83 -4.37 18.57
CA HIS A 289 -5.58 -3.69 19.84
C HIS A 289 -6.77 -3.75 20.81
N LEU A 290 -7.91 -4.31 20.37
CA LEU A 290 -9.08 -4.51 21.22
C LEU A 290 -8.94 -5.83 22.01
N VAL A 291 -8.97 -5.72 23.33
CA VAL A 291 -8.96 -6.86 24.24
C VAL A 291 -10.39 -7.13 24.70
N LEU A 292 -10.84 -8.38 24.50
CA LEU A 292 -12.14 -8.83 24.99
C LEU A 292 -12.07 -9.16 26.48
N HIS A 293 -13.01 -8.62 27.23
CA HIS A 293 -13.23 -8.93 28.63
C HIS A 293 -14.67 -9.46 28.83
N PRO A 294 -14.86 -10.49 29.67
CA PRO A 294 -16.19 -10.89 30.11
C PRO A 294 -16.91 -9.71 30.80
N PRO A 295 -18.25 -9.66 30.75
CA PRO A 295 -19.03 -8.63 31.43
C PRO A 295 -18.83 -8.68 32.96
N GLU A 296 -18.71 -9.87 33.53
CA GLU A 296 -18.45 -10.12 34.96
C GLU A 296 -17.12 -10.87 35.12
N GLY A 297 -16.11 -10.21 35.69
CA GLY A 297 -14.82 -10.83 36.02
C GLY A 297 -13.66 -10.45 35.10
N GLY A 298 -12.67 -9.79 35.69
CA GLY A 298 -11.41 -9.39 35.05
C GLY A 298 -11.00 -7.98 35.44
N ALA A 299 -9.71 -7.76 35.69
CA ALA A 299 -9.13 -6.43 35.86
C ALA A 299 -9.07 -5.70 34.50
N ALA A 300 -10.24 -5.39 33.93
CA ALA A 300 -10.33 -4.55 32.75
C ALA A 300 -9.92 -3.12 33.15
N PRO A 301 -9.13 -2.41 32.32
CA PRO A 301 -8.82 -1.02 32.58
C PRO A 301 -10.10 -0.18 32.70
N GLU A 302 -10.14 0.75 33.65
CA GLU A 302 -11.27 1.69 33.79
C GLU A 302 -11.35 2.69 32.62
N ILE A 303 -10.21 2.94 31.97
CA ILE A 303 -10.08 3.89 30.87
C ILE A 303 -10.23 3.15 29.54
N ASN A 304 -10.90 3.78 28.57
CA ASN A 304 -11.11 3.25 27.22
C ASN A 304 -11.82 1.91 27.18
N ARG A 305 -12.81 1.74 28.06
CA ARG A 305 -13.72 0.60 28.06
C ARG A 305 -14.95 0.92 27.21
N LEU A 306 -15.31 0.01 26.32
CA LEU A 306 -16.45 0.11 25.41
C LEU A 306 -17.39 -1.09 25.66
N ALA A 307 -18.65 -0.82 25.93
CA ALA A 307 -19.67 -1.85 26.06
C ALA A 307 -20.16 -2.29 24.67
N ALA A 308 -20.23 -3.59 24.44
CA ALA A 308 -20.64 -4.18 23.18
C ALA A 308 -21.45 -5.47 23.36
N ARG A 309 -22.03 -5.97 22.27
CA ARG A 309 -22.70 -7.28 22.22
C ARG A 309 -22.17 -8.10 21.06
N LEU A 310 -22.05 -9.41 21.28
CA LEU A 310 -21.68 -10.35 20.22
C LEU A 310 -22.85 -10.55 19.25
N LEU A 311 -22.66 -10.29 17.97
CA LEU A 311 -23.67 -10.48 16.93
C LEU A 311 -23.47 -11.76 16.13
N ALA A 312 -22.23 -12.06 15.77
CA ALA A 312 -21.88 -13.23 14.97
C ALA A 312 -20.49 -13.75 15.33
N ARG A 313 -20.27 -15.04 15.04
CA ARG A 313 -18.99 -15.71 15.20
C ARG A 313 -18.72 -16.56 13.96
N ASP A 314 -17.53 -16.37 13.40
CA ASP A 314 -17.00 -17.18 12.32
C ASP A 314 -15.74 -17.91 12.77
N PHE A 315 -15.73 -19.25 12.61
CA PHE A 315 -14.60 -20.08 12.99
C PHE A 315 -13.60 -20.23 11.84
N LEU A 316 -12.36 -19.78 12.05
CA LEU A 316 -11.29 -19.77 11.05
C LEU A 316 -10.14 -20.74 11.40
N GLY A 317 -10.44 -21.80 12.16
CA GLY A 317 -9.44 -22.78 12.58
C GLY A 317 -8.69 -22.34 13.84
N ALA A 318 -7.51 -21.75 13.68
CA ALA A 318 -6.69 -21.30 14.82
C ALA A 318 -7.21 -20.00 15.48
N ALA A 319 -8.14 -19.32 14.81
CA ALA A 319 -8.74 -18.07 15.26
C ALA A 319 -10.26 -18.09 15.03
N GLU A 320 -10.96 -17.21 15.73
CA GLU A 320 -12.36 -16.88 15.53
C GLU A 320 -12.46 -15.39 15.19
N GLU A 321 -13.33 -15.06 14.25
CA GLU A 321 -13.75 -13.68 14.01
C GLU A 321 -15.08 -13.43 14.72
N LEU A 322 -15.11 -12.37 15.51
CA LEU A 322 -16.23 -12.00 16.36
C LEU A 322 -16.75 -10.64 15.89
N THR A 323 -17.97 -10.62 15.36
CA THR A 323 -18.66 -9.38 15.00
C THR A 323 -19.35 -8.84 16.23
N LEU A 324 -18.89 -7.67 16.68
CA LEU A 324 -19.37 -7.00 17.89
C LEU A 324 -20.04 -5.69 17.53
N ARG A 325 -21.15 -5.36 18.18
CA ARG A 325 -21.80 -4.05 18.07
C ARG A 325 -21.73 -3.31 19.39
N LEU A 326 -21.17 -2.11 19.38
CA LEU A 326 -21.15 -1.21 20.53
C LEU A 326 -22.58 -0.78 20.88
N GLU A 327 -22.85 -0.42 22.14
CA GLU A 327 -24.16 0.12 22.54
C GLU A 327 -24.53 1.42 21.81
N THR A 328 -23.51 2.13 21.33
CA THR A 328 -23.60 3.35 20.51
C THR A 328 -23.90 3.08 19.03
N GLY A 329 -23.88 1.83 18.59
CA GLY A 329 -24.30 1.39 17.25
C GLY A 329 -23.18 1.03 16.28
N GLU A 330 -21.93 1.42 16.54
CA GLU A 330 -20.79 1.05 15.70
C GLU A 330 -20.49 -0.45 15.77
N GLU A 331 -20.02 -1.02 14.67
CA GLU A 331 -19.64 -2.43 14.58
C GLU A 331 -18.14 -2.59 14.39
N VAL A 332 -17.60 -3.66 14.98
CA VAL A 332 -16.19 -4.03 14.84
C VAL A 332 -16.07 -5.55 14.77
N VAL A 333 -15.21 -6.01 13.86
CA VAL A 333 -14.83 -7.42 13.78
C VAL A 333 -13.50 -7.58 14.50
N VAL A 334 -13.47 -8.37 15.57
CA VAL A 334 -12.25 -8.66 16.34
C VAL A 334 -11.85 -10.10 16.09
N ARG A 335 -10.57 -10.32 15.81
CA ARG A 335 -9.99 -11.64 15.67
C ARG A 335 -9.40 -12.10 16.99
N ALA A 336 -9.91 -13.21 17.51
CA ALA A 336 -9.47 -13.81 18.78
C ALA A 336 -8.92 -15.23 18.56
N PRO A 337 -8.01 -15.74 19.42
CA PRO A 337 -7.58 -17.13 19.36
C PRO A 337 -8.77 -18.10 19.57
N ALA A 338 -8.79 -19.20 18.82
CA ALA A 338 -9.79 -20.25 19.02
C ALA A 338 -9.68 -20.83 20.44
N GLY A 339 -10.82 -20.91 21.14
CA GLY A 339 -10.87 -21.34 22.55
C GLY A 339 -10.51 -20.26 23.58
N GLY A 340 -10.32 -19.01 23.17
CA GLY A 340 -10.14 -17.87 24.07
C GLY A 340 -11.44 -17.41 24.73
N VAL A 341 -11.40 -16.22 25.36
CA VAL A 341 -12.59 -15.58 26.00
C VAL A 341 -13.79 -15.54 25.05
N GLY A 342 -13.52 -15.28 23.76
CA GLY A 342 -14.52 -15.25 22.70
C GLY A 342 -15.33 -16.54 22.56
N ALA A 343 -14.71 -17.71 22.76
CA ALA A 343 -15.34 -19.01 22.53
C ALA A 343 -16.46 -19.33 23.54
N ALA A 344 -16.34 -18.81 24.77
CA ALA A 344 -17.28 -19.03 25.86
C ALA A 344 -18.51 -18.09 25.81
N LEU A 345 -18.51 -17.08 24.95
CA LEU A 345 -19.62 -16.14 24.82
C LEU A 345 -20.76 -16.76 24.00
N GLU A 346 -22.01 -16.41 24.31
CA GLU A 346 -23.16 -16.73 23.46
C GLU A 346 -23.46 -15.57 22.52
N ILE A 347 -24.07 -15.86 21.36
CA ILE A 347 -24.56 -14.80 20.47
C ILE A 347 -25.61 -13.97 21.22
N GLY A 348 -25.47 -12.65 21.18
CA GLY A 348 -26.28 -11.69 21.93
C GLY A 348 -25.74 -11.34 23.31
N ALA A 349 -24.74 -12.06 23.82
CA ALA A 349 -24.16 -11.82 25.14
C ALA A 349 -23.45 -10.44 25.20
N PRO A 350 -23.55 -9.74 26.35
CA PRO A 350 -22.77 -8.53 26.57
C PRO A 350 -21.29 -8.85 26.71
N VAL A 351 -20.44 -7.98 26.18
CA VAL A 351 -18.98 -8.08 26.25
C VAL A 351 -18.40 -6.68 26.46
N ALA A 352 -17.31 -6.58 27.21
CA ALA A 352 -16.55 -5.36 27.33
C ALA A 352 -15.32 -5.42 26.44
N LEU A 353 -15.09 -4.38 25.68
CA LEU A 353 -13.85 -4.17 24.95
C LEU A 353 -13.00 -3.16 25.71
N ALA A 354 -11.71 -3.43 25.81
CA ALA A 354 -10.73 -2.48 26.35
C ALA A 354 -9.61 -2.26 25.34
N VAL A 355 -9.04 -1.06 25.34
CA VAL A 355 -7.91 -0.70 24.49
C VAL A 355 -6.96 0.20 25.26
N ASP A 356 -5.67 -0.05 25.12
CA ASP A 356 -4.65 0.84 25.70
C ASP A 356 -4.77 2.23 25.03
N PRO A 357 -4.80 3.34 25.78
CA PRO A 357 -4.77 4.69 25.21
C PRO A 357 -3.68 4.93 24.17
N ALA A 358 -2.55 4.21 24.22
CA ALA A 358 -1.49 4.28 23.23
C ALA A 358 -1.91 3.80 21.82
N HIS A 359 -2.98 3.01 21.74
CA HIS A 359 -3.55 2.50 20.49
C HIS A 359 -4.83 3.24 20.06
N CYS A 360 -5.20 4.30 20.77
CA CYS A 360 -6.30 5.18 20.40
C CYS A 360 -5.74 6.43 19.71
N LEU A 361 -5.86 6.51 18.38
CA LEU A 361 -5.27 7.59 17.59
C LEU A 361 -6.31 8.63 17.20
N LEU A 362 -6.07 9.88 17.56
CA LEU A 362 -6.93 10.99 17.20
C LEU A 362 -6.60 11.47 15.78
N VAL A 363 -7.56 11.38 14.87
CA VAL A 363 -7.40 11.78 13.47
C VAL A 363 -8.54 12.69 13.00
N PRO A 364 -8.31 13.54 11.98
CA PRO A 364 -9.39 14.23 11.28
C PRO A 364 -10.32 13.27 10.54
N GLU A 365 -11.62 13.60 10.49
CA GLU A 365 -12.61 12.91 9.64
C GLU A 365 -12.28 13.07 8.16
N ASP A 366 -11.97 14.29 7.73
CA ASP A 366 -11.58 14.60 6.34
C ASP A 366 -10.21 15.30 6.30
N MET A 367 -9.60 15.33 5.12
CA MET A 367 -8.46 16.22 4.88
C MET A 367 -8.91 17.67 4.95
N ALA A 368 -8.15 18.49 5.67
CA ALA A 368 -8.33 19.94 5.73
C ALA A 368 -7.97 20.63 4.41
#